data_AF-A0A7W1B838-F1
#
_entry.id   AF-A0A7W1B838-F1
#
_cell.length_a   1.000
_cell.length_b   1.000
_cell.length_c   1.000
_cell.angle_alpha   90.00
_cell.angle_beta   90.00
_cell.angle_gamma   90.00
#
_symmetry.space_group_name_H-M   'P 1'
#
loop_
_entity.id
_entity.type
_entity.pdbx_description
1 polymer ?
#
loop_
_entity_poly.entity_id
_entity_poly.type
_entity_poly.pdbx_seq_one_letter_code
_entity_poly.pdbx_strand_id
1 'polypeptide(L)'
;MSIELLKDLHLLTREGQLNADARRKLKQIRHLVGLLKPALDDALARTAEPLIVDCGAGKSYLGALLYELVLGPAGRGTLVAIEARPELAEQAAARATRFGQARFRVHAGTIADAQLGAKPSIVTALHACDTATDDALALAIA
;
A
#
# COMPACT_ATOMS: atom_id res chain seq x y z
N MET A 1 11.96 -2.33 -8.24
CA MET A 1 11.39 -0.98 -8.33
C MET A 1 12.04 -0.16 -9.44
N SER A 2 11.22 0.29 -10.39
CA SER A 2 11.66 1.09 -11.54
C SER A 2 11.91 2.55 -11.17
N ILE A 3 12.79 3.22 -11.93
CA ILE A 3 13.01 4.66 -11.80
C ILE A 3 11.70 5.43 -12.02
N GLU A 4 10.89 4.99 -12.98
CA GLU A 4 9.62 5.64 -13.29
C GLU A 4 8.62 5.58 -12.14
N LEU A 5 8.57 4.47 -11.39
CA LEU A 5 7.75 4.40 -10.18
C LEU A 5 8.28 5.31 -9.08
N LEU A 6 9.61 5.38 -8.90
CA LEU A 6 10.22 6.29 -7.93
C LEU A 6 9.92 7.76 -8.25
N LYS A 7 9.92 8.15 -9.52
CA LYS A 7 9.49 9.49 -9.95
C LYS A 7 8.01 9.73 -9.69
N ASP A 8 7.18 8.74 -10.00
CA ASP A 8 5.72 8.81 -9.84
C ASP A 8 5.28 8.88 -8.36
N LEU A 9 6.09 8.33 -7.46
CA LEU A 9 5.95 8.44 -6.00
C LEU A 9 6.62 9.71 -5.43
N HIS A 10 7.20 10.57 -6.26
CA HIS A 10 7.97 11.75 -5.87
C HIS A 10 9.15 11.44 -4.93
N LEU A 11 9.73 10.25 -5.09
CA LEU A 11 10.96 9.80 -4.42
C LEU A 11 12.22 10.11 -5.25
N LEU A 12 12.04 10.55 -6.49
CA LEU A 12 13.04 11.18 -7.35
C LEU A 12 12.44 12.44 -7.99
N THR A 13 13.28 13.36 -8.45
CA THR A 13 12.82 14.48 -9.29
C THR A 13 12.33 13.96 -10.65
N ARG A 14 11.69 14.82 -11.45
CA ARG A 14 11.24 14.46 -12.82
C ARG A 14 12.39 13.99 -13.70
N GLU A 15 13.58 14.55 -13.50
CA GLU A 15 14.83 14.20 -14.17
C GLU A 15 15.49 12.94 -13.58
N GLY A 16 14.88 12.33 -12.56
CA GLY A 16 15.38 11.11 -11.90
C GLY A 16 16.47 11.37 -10.86
N GLN A 17 16.63 12.60 -10.40
CA GLN A 17 17.69 12.99 -9.46
C GLN A 17 17.25 12.92 -8.00
N LEU A 18 18.22 12.80 -7.09
CA LEU A 18 18.00 12.88 -5.64
C LEU A 18 18.30 14.29 -5.14
N ASN A 19 17.27 15.12 -5.02
CA ASN A 19 17.37 16.40 -4.31
C ASN A 19 17.18 16.22 -2.78
N ALA A 20 17.30 17.31 -2.01
CA ALA A 20 17.17 17.27 -0.55
C ALA A 20 15.79 16.79 -0.08
N ASP A 21 14.72 17.17 -0.77
CA ASP A 21 13.34 16.76 -0.47
C ASP A 21 13.12 15.26 -0.70
N ALA A 22 13.54 14.77 -1.88
CA ALA A 22 13.50 13.36 -2.24
C ALA A 22 14.30 12.50 -1.24
N ARG A 23 15.49 12.97 -0.84
CA ARG A 23 16.31 12.30 0.19
C ARG A 23 15.59 12.21 1.54
N ARG A 24 14.92 13.28 1.96
CA ARG A 24 14.13 13.32 3.20
C ARG A 24 12.98 12.31 3.14
N LYS A 25 12.19 12.32 2.06
CA LYS A 25 11.09 11.37 1.83
C LYS A 25 11.58 9.93 1.81
N LEU A 26 12.67 9.65 1.10
CA LEU A 26 13.25 8.31 1.03
C LEU A 26 13.70 7.81 2.41
N LYS A 27 14.26 8.69 3.26
CA LYS A 27 14.58 8.35 4.66
C LYS A 27 13.33 7.95 5.45
N GLN A 28 12.24 8.71 5.32
CA GLN A 28 10.96 8.41 5.98
C GLN A 28 10.37 7.08 5.51
N ILE A 29 10.34 6.85 4.19
CA ILE A 29 9.86 5.58 3.61
C ILE A 29 10.70 4.39 4.10
N ARG A 30 12.03 4.52 4.08
CA ARG A 30 12.92 3.45 4.58
C ARG A 30 12.66 3.14 6.04
N HIS A 31 12.42 4.15 6.86
CA HIS A 31 12.09 3.95 8.27
C HIS A 31 10.75 3.23 8.43
N LEU A 32 9.70 3.69 7.74
CA LEU A 32 8.37 3.08 7.78
C LEU A 32 8.40 1.61 7.32
N VAL A 33 9.02 1.33 6.18
CA VAL A 33 9.17 -0.05 5.68
C VAL A 33 9.97 -0.91 6.66
N GLY A 34 10.99 -0.34 7.31
CA GLY A 34 11.74 -1.01 8.37
C GLY A 34 10.86 -1.40 9.57
N LEU A 35 9.93 -0.53 9.97
CA LEU A 35 8.96 -0.83 11.04
C LEU A 35 7.97 -1.93 10.64
N LEU A 36 7.52 -1.95 9.38
CA LEU A 36 6.56 -2.94 8.89
C LEU A 36 7.21 -4.30 8.59
N LYS A 37 8.52 -4.34 8.34
CA LYS A 37 9.24 -5.54 7.88
C LYS A 37 8.99 -6.78 8.74
N PRO A 38 9.06 -6.74 10.09
CA PRO A 38 8.82 -7.93 10.90
C PRO A 38 7.41 -8.53 10.70
N ALA A 39 6.39 -7.67 10.60
CA ALA A 39 5.01 -8.12 10.36
C ALA A 39 4.85 -8.68 8.94
N LEU A 40 5.47 -8.06 7.94
CA LEU A 40 5.48 -8.52 6.54
C LEU A 40 6.14 -9.90 6.40
N ASP A 41 7.28 -10.10 7.06
CA ASP A 41 7.99 -11.38 7.07
C ASP A 41 7.16 -12.46 7.76
N ASP A 42 6.55 -12.16 8.91
CA ASP A 42 5.69 -13.10 9.65
C ASP A 42 4.45 -13.48 8.84
N ALA A 43 3.78 -12.52 8.19
CA ALA A 43 2.66 -12.77 7.30
C ALA A 43 3.04 -13.70 6.15
N LEU A 44 4.17 -13.44 5.48
CA LEU A 44 4.67 -14.31 4.41
C LEU A 44 5.01 -15.71 4.92
N ALA A 45 5.52 -15.84 6.14
CA ALA A 45 5.85 -17.15 6.72
C ALA A 45 4.62 -17.98 7.11
N ARG A 46 3.55 -17.33 7.60
CA ARG A 46 2.36 -18.02 8.13
C ARG A 46 1.33 -18.39 7.09
N THR A 47 1.23 -17.65 5.99
CA THR A 47 0.21 -17.90 4.97
C THR A 47 0.82 -17.97 3.57
N ALA A 48 0.32 -18.92 2.77
CA ALA A 48 0.73 -19.09 1.38
C ALA A 48 0.31 -17.89 0.51
N GLU A 49 -0.85 -17.30 0.79
CA GLU A 49 -1.39 -16.16 0.06
C GLU A 49 -1.74 -15.03 1.05
N PRO A 50 -0.75 -14.23 1.48
CA PRO A 50 -1.02 -13.13 2.39
C PRO A 50 -1.87 -12.05 1.74
N LEU A 51 -2.86 -11.59 2.50
CA LEU A 51 -3.68 -10.44 2.13
C LEU A 51 -3.20 -9.23 2.93
N ILE A 52 -2.70 -8.22 2.22
CA ILE A 52 -2.35 -6.92 2.80
C ILE A 52 -3.47 -5.93 2.45
N VAL A 53 -4.00 -5.23 3.46
CA VAL A 53 -5.04 -4.23 3.28
C VAL A 53 -4.50 -2.85 3.65
N ASP A 54 -4.62 -1.88 2.74
CA ASP A 54 -4.25 -0.47 2.96
C ASP A 54 -5.53 0.38 3.05
N CYS A 55 -5.93 0.73 4.28
CA CYS A 55 -7.13 1.48 4.59
C CYS A 55 -6.87 3.00 4.49
N GLY A 56 -7.76 3.73 3.80
CA GLY A 56 -7.59 5.16 3.57
C GLY A 56 -6.38 5.45 2.66
N ALA A 57 -6.24 4.64 1.61
CA ALA A 57 -5.02 4.57 0.82
C ALA A 57 -4.65 5.87 0.07
N GLY A 58 -5.61 6.78 -0.13
CA GLY A 58 -5.43 7.96 -0.97
C GLY A 58 -4.95 7.57 -2.37
N LYS A 59 -3.81 8.12 -2.81
CA LYS A 59 -3.18 7.75 -4.10
C LYS A 59 -2.39 6.44 -4.05
N SER A 60 -2.47 5.74 -2.92
CA SER A 60 -1.81 4.48 -2.56
C SER A 60 -0.31 4.43 -2.85
N TYR A 61 0.42 5.43 -2.34
CA TYR A 61 1.88 5.44 -2.40
C TYR A 61 2.48 4.34 -1.52
N LEU A 62 1.92 4.14 -0.32
CA LEU A 62 2.32 3.07 0.58
C LEU A 62 2.01 1.71 -0.03
N GLY A 63 0.78 1.49 -0.50
CA GLY A 63 0.40 0.25 -1.17
C GLY A 63 1.32 -0.09 -2.36
N ALA A 64 1.65 0.89 -3.21
CA ALA A 64 2.54 0.66 -4.35
C ALA A 64 3.97 0.28 -3.91
N LEU A 65 4.47 0.87 -2.81
CA LEU A 65 5.77 0.52 -2.23
C LEU A 65 5.76 -0.87 -1.60
N LEU A 66 4.72 -1.22 -0.84
CA LEU A 66 4.56 -2.54 -0.24
C LEU A 66 4.49 -3.61 -1.32
N TYR A 67 3.76 -3.35 -2.41
CA TYR A 67 3.72 -4.26 -3.55
C TYR A 67 5.12 -4.50 -4.14
N GLU A 68 5.85 -3.43 -4.49
CA GLU A 68 7.18 -3.55 -5.10
C GLU A 68 8.23 -4.19 -4.20
N LEU A 69 8.18 -3.90 -2.90
CA LEU A 69 9.23 -4.32 -1.97
C LEU A 69 8.96 -5.70 -1.38
N VAL A 70 7.69 -6.16 -1.39
CA VAL A 70 7.27 -7.36 -0.67
C VAL A 70 6.56 -8.33 -1.61
N LEU A 71 5.39 -7.99 -2.12
CA LEU A 71 4.56 -8.94 -2.88
C LEU A 71 5.14 -9.29 -4.24
N GLY A 72 5.71 -8.31 -4.95
CA GLY A 72 6.40 -8.51 -6.22
C GLY A 72 7.51 -9.55 -6.11
N PRO A 73 8.51 -9.33 -5.24
CA PRO A 73 9.58 -10.30 -4.98
C PRO A 73 9.09 -11.65 -4.46
N ALA A 74 8.05 -11.67 -3.61
CA ALA A 74 7.49 -12.91 -3.09
C ALA A 74 6.75 -13.76 -4.15
N GLY A 75 6.34 -13.15 -5.27
CA GLY A 75 5.57 -13.83 -6.32
C GLY A 75 4.14 -14.25 -5.94
N ARG A 76 3.73 -14.05 -4.68
CA ARG A 76 2.45 -14.49 -4.10
C ARG A 76 1.86 -13.45 -3.14
N GLY A 77 0.60 -13.61 -2.77
CA GLY A 77 -0.16 -12.66 -1.97
C GLY A 77 -0.82 -11.54 -2.78
N THR A 78 -1.77 -10.86 -2.14
CA THR A 78 -2.61 -9.81 -2.74
C THR A 78 -2.57 -8.56 -1.87
N LEU A 79 -2.60 -7.39 -2.51
CA LEU A 79 -2.82 -6.11 -1.83
C LEU A 79 -4.19 -5.55 -2.21
N VAL A 80 -4.96 -5.11 -1.22
CA VAL A 80 -6.22 -4.39 -1.42
C VAL A 80 -6.09 -3.00 -0.81
N ALA A 81 -6.16 -1.96 -1.64
CA ALA A 81 -6.24 -0.57 -1.18
C ALA A 81 -7.71 -0.15 -1.11
N ILE A 82 -8.15 0.37 0.04
CA ILE A 82 -9.50 0.88 0.26
C ILE A 82 -9.44 2.41 0.30
N GLU A 83 -10.25 3.07 -0.54
CA GLU A 83 -10.34 4.53 -0.56
C GLU A 83 -11.79 4.96 -0.86
N ALA A 84 -12.33 5.85 -0.02
CA ALA A 84 -13.71 6.31 -0.13
C ALA A 84 -13.90 7.36 -1.22
N ARG A 85 -12.86 8.12 -1.57
CA ARG A 85 -12.92 9.13 -2.62
C ARG A 85 -12.69 8.52 -4.01
N PRO A 86 -13.71 8.51 -4.90
CA PRO A 86 -13.62 7.83 -6.19
C PRO A 86 -12.44 8.29 -7.04
N GLU A 87 -12.15 9.59 -7.05
CA GLU A 87 -11.07 10.18 -7.85
C GLU A 87 -9.68 9.70 -7.41
N LEU A 88 -9.51 9.38 -6.12
CA LEU A 88 -8.26 8.85 -5.59
C LEU A 88 -8.17 7.34 -5.80
N ALA A 89 -9.29 6.63 -5.65
CA ALA A 89 -9.38 5.21 -5.97
C ALA A 89 -9.03 4.94 -7.44
N GLU A 90 -9.57 5.74 -8.36
CA GLU A 90 -9.22 5.67 -9.79
C GLU A 90 -7.73 5.93 -10.04
N GLN A 91 -7.15 6.94 -9.38
CA GLN A 91 -5.71 7.22 -9.49
C GLN A 91 -4.85 6.06 -8.97
N ALA A 92 -5.24 5.43 -7.86
CA ALA A 92 -4.56 4.26 -7.32
C ALA A 92 -4.64 3.06 -8.27
N ALA A 93 -5.83 2.80 -8.83
CA ALA A 93 -6.04 1.70 -9.78
C ALA A 93 -5.26 1.91 -11.09
N ALA A 94 -5.25 3.15 -11.60
CA ALA A 94 -4.49 3.53 -12.78
C ALA A 94 -2.97 3.36 -12.54
N ARG A 95 -2.47 3.73 -11.35
CA ARG A 95 -1.07 3.51 -10.96
C ARG A 95 -0.72 2.03 -10.93
N ALA A 96 -1.52 1.21 -10.24
CA ALA A 96 -1.29 -0.24 -10.14
C ALA A 96 -1.21 -0.87 -11.54
N THR A 97 -2.15 -0.50 -12.42
CA THR A 97 -2.18 -0.95 -13.82
C THR A 97 -0.92 -0.51 -14.58
N ARG A 98 -0.57 0.79 -14.51
CA ARG A 98 0.59 1.37 -15.22
C ARG A 98 1.91 0.70 -14.85
N PHE A 99 2.06 0.27 -13.60
CA PHE A 99 3.28 -0.37 -13.11
C PHE A 99 3.19 -1.91 -13.08
N GLY A 100 2.18 -2.51 -13.70
CA GLY A 100 2.07 -3.97 -13.85
C GLY A 100 1.84 -4.71 -12.52
N GLN A 101 1.22 -4.04 -11.55
CA GLN A 101 0.97 -4.59 -10.21
C GLN A 101 -0.30 -5.44 -10.21
N ALA A 102 -0.30 -6.55 -10.95
CA ALA A 102 -1.49 -7.36 -11.23
C ALA A 102 -2.22 -7.91 -9.98
N ARG A 103 -1.53 -8.05 -8.84
CA ARG A 103 -2.11 -8.52 -7.56
C ARG A 103 -2.47 -7.37 -6.62
N PHE A 104 -2.48 -6.14 -7.12
CA PHE A 104 -2.95 -4.95 -6.44
C PHE A 104 -4.38 -4.68 -6.88
N ARG A 105 -5.31 -4.67 -5.93
CA ARG A 105 -6.73 -4.35 -6.14
C ARG A 105 -7.08 -3.06 -5.42
N VAL A 106 -8.03 -2.32 -5.97
CA VAL A 106 -8.59 -1.13 -5.33
C VAL A 106 -10.07 -1.36 -5.06
N HIS A 107 -10.50 -1.08 -3.85
CA HIS A 107 -11.90 -0.97 -3.47
C HIS A 107 -12.26 0.51 -3.32
N ALA A 108 -13.12 1.01 -4.20
CA ALA A 108 -13.67 2.36 -4.11
C ALA A 108 -14.90 2.32 -3.19
N GLY A 109 -14.76 2.82 -1.97
CA GLY A 109 -15.77 2.69 -0.93
C GLY A 109 -15.20 2.89 0.47
N THR A 110 -16.07 2.73 1.47
CA THR A 110 -15.67 2.83 2.88
C THR A 110 -14.94 1.57 3.34
N ILE A 111 -14.23 1.67 4.48
CA ILE A 111 -13.58 0.50 5.10
C ILE A 111 -14.63 -0.53 5.54
N ALA A 112 -15.77 -0.07 6.06
CA ALA A 112 -16.85 -0.92 6.55
C ALA A 112 -17.54 -1.75 5.42
N ASP A 113 -17.59 -1.21 4.21
CA ASP A 113 -18.23 -1.87 3.06
C ASP A 113 -17.29 -2.81 2.29
N ALA A 114 -16.00 -2.84 2.66
CA ALA A 114 -14.98 -3.56 1.91
C ALA A 114 -15.13 -5.08 2.07
N GLN A 115 -15.44 -5.76 0.97
CA GLN A 115 -15.54 -7.22 0.91
C GLN A 115 -14.21 -7.82 0.44
N LEU A 116 -13.42 -8.30 1.40
CA LEU A 116 -12.04 -8.73 1.16
C LEU A 116 -11.89 -10.18 0.67
N GLY A 117 -12.87 -11.04 0.94
CA GLY A 117 -12.87 -12.45 0.54
C GLY A 117 -11.89 -13.35 1.30
N ALA A 118 -11.01 -12.78 2.13
CA ALA A 118 -10.11 -13.49 3.04
C ALA A 118 -9.79 -12.60 4.24
N LYS A 119 -9.35 -13.21 5.34
CA LYS A 119 -8.89 -12.48 6.53
C LYS A 119 -7.57 -11.75 6.20
N PRO A 120 -7.44 -10.44 6.50
CA PRO A 120 -6.18 -9.73 6.34
C PRO A 120 -5.07 -10.38 7.16
N SER A 121 -3.89 -10.54 6.55
CA SER A 121 -2.67 -10.85 7.29
C SER A 121 -2.06 -9.59 7.88
N ILE A 122 -2.22 -8.45 7.19
CA ILE A 122 -1.75 -7.13 7.61
C ILE A 122 -2.80 -6.09 7.21
N VAL A 123 -3.06 -5.14 8.11
CA VAL A 123 -3.84 -3.94 7.84
C VAL A 123 -2.95 -2.72 8.12
N THR A 124 -2.86 -1.82 7.15
CA THR A 124 -2.23 -0.50 7.31
C THR A 124 -3.29 0.58 7.24
N ALA A 125 -3.13 1.62 8.05
CA ALA A 125 -4.00 2.80 8.02
C ALA A 125 -3.13 4.03 8.33
N LEU A 126 -2.69 4.73 7.28
CA LEU A 126 -1.82 5.90 7.42
C LEU A 126 -2.60 7.18 7.16
N HIS A 127 -2.46 8.16 8.05
CA HIS A 127 -3.30 9.38 8.05
C HIS A 127 -4.80 9.09 8.21
N ALA A 128 -5.16 7.97 8.83
CA ALA A 128 -6.54 7.63 9.15
C ALA A 128 -7.08 8.57 10.24
N CYS A 129 -7.77 9.63 9.81
CA CYS A 129 -8.46 10.57 10.69
C CYS A 129 -9.89 10.11 11.00
N ASP A 130 -10.52 10.76 11.97
CA ASP A 130 -11.91 10.50 12.40
C ASP A 130 -12.13 9.02 12.77
N THR A 131 -13.17 8.37 12.25
CA THR A 131 -13.50 6.96 12.56
C THR A 131 -12.66 5.95 11.79
N ALA A 132 -11.84 6.39 10.81
CA ALA A 132 -11.12 5.48 9.92
C ALA A 132 -10.11 4.58 10.66
N THR A 133 -9.57 5.06 11.80
CA THR A 133 -8.70 4.23 12.65
C THR A 133 -9.49 3.10 13.32
N ASP A 134 -10.68 3.40 13.85
CA ASP A 134 -11.53 2.41 14.50
C ASP A 134 -12.04 1.38 13.49
N ASP A 135 -12.46 1.84 12.30
CA ASP A 135 -12.90 0.96 11.21
C ASP A 135 -11.77 0.03 10.73
N ALA A 136 -10.54 0.54 10.62
CA ALA A 136 -9.38 -0.27 10.25
C ALA A 136 -9.04 -1.32 11.33
N LEU A 137 -9.16 -0.97 12.61
CA LEU A 137 -8.97 -1.91 13.71
C LEU A 137 -10.06 -2.98 13.74
N ALA A 138 -11.32 -2.59 13.56
CA ALA A 138 -12.44 -3.51 13.47
C ALA A 138 -12.25 -4.52 12.33
N LEU A 139 -11.84 -4.04 11.15
CA LEU A 139 -11.51 -4.88 9.99
C LEU A 139 -10.32 -5.82 10.26
N ALA A 140 -9.32 -5.39 11.04
CA ALA A 140 -8.15 -6.20 11.35
C ALA A 140 -8.43 -7.36 12.30
N ILE A 141 -9.39 -7.22 13.22
CA ILE A 141 -9.67 -8.22 14.25
C ILE A 141 -10.87 -9.12 13.94
N ALA A 142 -11.77 -8.70 13.03
CA ALA A 142 -12.87 -9.52 12.51
C ALA A 142 -12.37 -10.86 11.93
#